data_AF-A0AAP3GAQ5-F1
#
_entry.id   AF-A0AAP3GAQ5-F1
#
_cell.length_a   1.000
_cell.length_b   1.000
_cell.length_c   1.000
_cell.angle_alpha   90.00
_cell.angle_beta   90.00
_cell.angle_gamma   90.00
#
_symmetry.space_group_name_H-M   'P 1'
#
loop_
_entity.id
_entity.type
_entity.pdbx_description
1 polymer ?
#
loop_
_entity_poly.entity_id
_entity_poly.type
_entity_poly.pdbx_seq_one_letter_code
_entity_poly.pdbx_strand_id
1 'polypeptide(L)'
;MSTTKNKKMLIKGAGKFMAKIPNCDELITIGTLNNMRLDIQLDLQDIEGGDSSVALDTLLRKKTIDITAEDAKFDLNLVRLALGSKLREGVSGATYKMVTETVQVPSSAPYQGTLSESSVSSPAHKAYESTINGTDLTSNVTLAGKTITFDDSLAGKTVVLVYPVALSGVSYDEDGFVWVLEEKNTVKETAGKFEVDLVFGAALHKDPQISVRTLKGNKLLKKTTSATPKENQYTVNGGTLSFHSSLKDVDIYVNYKRNEVVDVLDISTKDMPLTVHVIHDGQFEQKDGSIQGYQTELYLCRVKSNFTVDAQRQQASTHSVTLTVIDPDRVDGKLGTIKRYEAQSANAKNLC
;
A
#
# COMPACT_ATOMS: atom_id res chain seq x y z
N MET A 1 19.22 -0.13 52.87
CA MET A 1 18.18 -0.98 52.27
C MET A 1 17.03 -0.08 51.83
N SER A 2 16.97 0.29 50.55
CA SER A 2 15.86 1.09 50.02
C SER A 2 14.63 0.20 49.93
N THR A 3 13.66 0.44 50.79
CA THR A 3 12.36 -0.21 50.79
C THR A 3 11.67 0.05 49.45
N THR A 4 11.58 -0.98 48.60
CA THR A 4 10.80 -1.00 47.37
C THR A 4 9.31 -0.93 47.72
N LYS A 5 8.83 0.26 48.04
CA LYS A 5 7.40 0.54 48.20
C LYS A 5 6.73 0.29 46.85
N ASN A 6 5.72 -0.57 46.83
CA ASN A 6 4.82 -0.74 45.70
C ASN A 6 4.13 0.62 45.43
N LYS A 7 4.65 1.40 44.48
CA LYS A 7 4.10 2.72 44.15
C LYS A 7 2.91 2.51 43.21
N LYS A 8 1.73 2.99 43.55
CA LYS A 8 0.59 3.00 42.61
C LYS A 8 0.90 3.97 41.46
N MET A 9 0.41 3.68 40.25
CA MET A 9 0.60 4.50 39.05
C MET A 9 -0.72 4.59 38.31
N LEU A 10 -1.05 5.78 37.81
CA LEU A 10 -2.19 5.94 36.91
C LEU A 10 -1.74 5.59 35.49
N ILE A 11 -2.50 4.74 34.81
CA ILE A 11 -2.31 4.36 33.40
C ILE A 11 -3.43 5.02 32.61
N LYS A 12 -3.09 5.78 31.57
CA LYS A 12 -4.03 6.38 30.60
C LYS A 12 -3.74 5.75 29.24
N GLY A 13 -4.69 5.14 28.55
CA GLY A 13 -4.44 4.29 27.36
C GLY A 13 -3.83 5.00 26.15
N ALA A 14 -2.52 5.23 26.15
CA ALA A 14 -1.72 5.66 25.01
C ALA A 14 -0.37 4.93 25.05
N GLY A 15 -0.04 4.19 23.99
CA GLY A 15 1.16 3.35 23.94
C GLY A 15 1.59 3.05 22.52
N LYS A 16 2.85 2.65 22.39
CA LYS A 16 3.46 2.19 21.12
C LYS A 16 3.64 0.69 21.17
N PHE A 17 3.48 0.04 20.02
CA PHE A 17 3.66 -1.40 19.91
C PHE A 17 4.71 -1.73 18.85
N MET A 18 5.60 -2.64 19.20
CA MET A 18 6.64 -3.14 18.32
C MET A 18 6.59 -4.67 18.32
N ALA A 19 6.49 -5.26 17.13
CA ALA A 19 6.69 -6.67 16.90
C ALA A 19 7.99 -6.87 16.11
N LYS A 20 8.95 -7.59 16.69
CA LYS A 20 10.21 -7.95 16.04
C LYS A 20 10.16 -9.42 15.65
N ILE A 21 10.57 -9.76 14.43
CA ILE A 21 10.73 -11.17 14.04
C ILE A 21 11.98 -11.71 14.76
N PRO A 22 11.90 -12.82 15.51
CA PRO A 22 13.07 -13.39 16.19
C PRO A 22 14.20 -13.68 15.21
N ASN A 23 15.43 -13.32 15.58
CA ASN A 23 16.64 -13.49 14.76
C ASN A 23 16.70 -12.70 13.43
N CYS A 24 15.78 -11.76 13.20
CA CYS A 24 15.85 -10.81 12.10
C CYS A 24 15.92 -9.37 12.63
N ASP A 25 16.56 -8.47 11.88
CA ASP A 25 16.61 -7.03 12.21
C ASP A 25 15.35 -6.28 11.75
N GLU A 26 14.38 -7.00 11.21
CA GLU A 26 13.14 -6.45 10.74
C GLU A 26 12.16 -6.20 11.88
N LEU A 27 11.64 -4.97 11.94
CA LEU A 27 10.72 -4.52 12.97
C LEU A 27 9.42 -4.05 12.33
N ILE A 28 8.32 -4.52 12.89
CA ILE A 28 6.96 -4.07 12.59
C ILE A 28 6.56 -3.15 13.74
N THR A 29 6.54 -1.85 13.51
CA THR A 29 6.07 -0.87 14.50
C THR A 29 4.65 -0.45 14.18
N ILE A 30 3.73 -0.70 15.11
CA ILE A 30 2.37 -0.14 15.05
C ILE A 30 2.41 1.14 15.88
N GLY A 31 1.99 2.25 15.27
CA GLY A 31 2.15 3.61 15.78
C GLY A 31 1.36 3.91 17.07
N THR A 32 0.49 4.92 17.01
CA THR A 32 -0.35 5.32 18.15
C THR A 32 -1.57 4.42 18.23
N LEU A 33 -1.55 3.48 19.16
CA LEU A 33 -2.69 2.58 19.37
C LEU A 33 -3.89 3.30 19.96
N ASN A 34 -5.08 2.92 19.52
CA ASN A 34 -6.36 3.35 20.12
C ASN A 34 -6.63 2.57 21.41
N ASN A 35 -6.34 1.27 21.39
CA ASN A 35 -6.52 0.40 22.53
C ASN A 35 -5.46 -0.72 22.54
N MET A 36 -5.05 -1.12 23.74
CA MET A 36 -4.31 -2.36 23.95
C MET A 36 -4.87 -3.06 25.18
N ARG A 37 -5.20 -4.34 25.00
CA ARG A 37 -5.68 -5.22 26.04
C ARG A 37 -4.70 -6.38 26.22
N LEU A 38 -4.28 -6.61 27.46
CA LEU A 38 -3.49 -7.76 27.87
C LEU A 38 -4.36 -8.64 28.78
N ASP A 39 -4.83 -9.77 28.26
CA ASP A 39 -5.61 -10.75 29.01
C ASP A 39 -4.70 -11.88 29.48
N ILE A 40 -4.57 -12.05 30.80
CA ILE A 40 -3.84 -13.17 31.41
C ILE A 40 -4.86 -14.11 32.03
N GLN A 41 -5.00 -15.30 31.45
CA GLN A 41 -5.87 -16.37 31.95
C GLN A 41 -5.02 -17.44 32.63
N LEU A 42 -5.38 -17.76 33.87
CA LEU A 42 -4.75 -18.82 34.68
C LEU A 42 -5.80 -19.89 34.98
N ASP A 43 -5.58 -21.08 34.45
CA ASP A 43 -6.39 -22.25 34.79
C ASP A 43 -5.67 -23.04 35.88
N LEU A 44 -6.17 -22.90 37.11
CA LEU A 44 -5.73 -23.65 38.28
C LEU A 44 -6.72 -24.81 38.50
N GLN A 45 -6.20 -25.99 38.80
CA GLN A 45 -7.01 -27.11 39.25
C GLN A 45 -6.55 -27.54 40.63
N ASP A 46 -7.50 -27.58 41.54
CA ASP A 46 -7.26 -28.08 42.88
C ASP A 46 -7.30 -29.61 42.86
N ILE A 47 -6.31 -30.23 43.48
CA ILE A 47 -6.24 -31.67 43.73
C ILE A 47 -6.85 -31.90 45.11
N GLU A 48 -8.06 -32.44 45.11
CA GLU A 48 -8.78 -32.80 46.32
C GLU A 48 -8.56 -34.28 46.64
N GLY A 49 -8.34 -34.59 47.91
CA GLY A 49 -8.17 -35.96 48.40
C GLY A 49 -8.19 -36.03 49.92
N GLY A 50 -8.80 -37.07 50.47
CA GLY A 50 -8.96 -37.28 51.91
C GLY A 50 -10.22 -36.66 52.51
N ASP A 51 -10.36 -36.77 53.83
CA ASP A 51 -11.56 -36.40 54.61
C ASP A 51 -11.64 -34.90 54.95
N SER A 52 -10.83 -34.06 54.29
CA SER A 52 -10.74 -32.62 54.51
C SER A 52 -11.28 -31.85 53.29
N SER A 53 -12.04 -30.79 53.54
CA SER A 53 -12.63 -29.92 52.52
C SER A 53 -11.65 -28.88 51.95
N VAL A 54 -10.35 -29.05 52.17
CA VAL A 54 -9.30 -28.14 51.72
C VAL A 54 -8.42 -28.86 50.70
N ALA A 55 -8.13 -28.21 49.58
CA ALA A 55 -7.27 -28.74 48.52
C ALA A 55 -5.89 -29.13 49.07
N LEU A 56 -5.41 -30.33 48.70
CA LEU A 56 -4.09 -30.83 49.11
C LEU A 56 -2.98 -30.13 48.33
N ASP A 57 -3.24 -29.85 47.05
CA ASP A 57 -2.31 -29.18 46.14
C ASP A 57 -3.10 -28.46 45.04
N THR A 58 -2.52 -27.41 44.46
CA THR A 58 -3.12 -26.65 43.36
C THR A 58 -2.20 -26.70 42.15
N LEU A 59 -2.66 -27.34 41.08
CA LEU A 59 -1.88 -27.50 39.86
C LEU A 59 -2.25 -26.43 38.83
N LEU A 60 -1.27 -25.67 38.35
CA LEU A 60 -1.45 -24.77 37.22
C LEU A 60 -1.51 -25.58 35.91
N ARG A 61 -2.72 -25.77 35.38
CA ARG A 61 -2.95 -26.51 34.14
C ARG A 61 -2.54 -25.72 32.91
N LYS A 62 -2.88 -24.44 32.86
CA LYS A 62 -2.66 -23.59 31.69
C LYS A 62 -2.47 -22.14 32.08
N LYS A 63 -1.50 -21.49 31.46
CA LYS A 63 -1.34 -20.03 31.47
C LYS A 63 -1.45 -19.56 30.03
N THR A 64 -2.51 -18.81 29.74
CA THR A 64 -2.71 -18.18 28.42
C THR A 64 -2.56 -16.69 28.57
N ILE A 65 -1.71 -16.07 27.76
CA ILE A 65 -1.55 -14.62 27.72
C ILE A 65 -1.91 -14.19 26.31
N ASP A 66 -3.02 -13.46 26.18
CA ASP A 66 -3.45 -12.87 24.92
C ASP A 66 -3.21 -11.36 24.96
N ILE A 67 -2.68 -10.80 23.87
CA ILE A 67 -2.66 -9.36 23.64
C ILE A 67 -3.55 -9.05 22.45
N THR A 68 -4.45 -8.09 22.63
CA THR A 68 -5.16 -7.44 21.54
C THR A 68 -4.66 -6.01 21.41
N ALA A 69 -4.18 -5.64 20.23
CA ALA A 69 -3.81 -4.27 19.89
C ALA A 69 -4.78 -3.75 18.81
N GLU A 70 -5.25 -2.53 18.98
CA GLU A 70 -6.19 -1.86 18.07
C GLU A 70 -5.59 -0.54 17.57
N ASP A 71 -5.51 -0.39 16.25
CA ASP A 71 -5.09 0.84 15.58
C ASP A 71 -6.27 1.54 14.91
N ALA A 72 -6.26 2.87 14.95
CA ALA A 72 -7.23 3.75 14.29
C ALA A 72 -6.77 4.15 12.87
N LYS A 73 -5.53 3.82 12.48
CA LYS A 73 -5.00 4.04 11.14
C LYS A 73 -4.82 2.71 10.41
N PHE A 74 -5.18 2.71 9.12
CA PHE A 74 -4.87 1.58 8.25
C PHE A 74 -3.36 1.56 7.95
N ASP A 75 -2.70 0.47 8.31
CA ASP A 75 -1.29 0.23 8.04
C ASP A 75 -1.12 -1.21 7.51
N LEU A 76 -0.43 -1.35 6.38
CA LEU A 76 -0.12 -2.65 5.79
C LEU A 76 0.82 -3.48 6.68
N ASN A 77 1.57 -2.84 7.57
CA ASN A 77 2.41 -3.53 8.56
C ASN A 77 1.60 -4.36 9.56
N LEU A 78 0.36 -3.94 9.87
CA LEU A 78 -0.55 -4.71 10.71
C LEU A 78 -1.06 -5.96 9.98
N VAL A 79 -1.39 -5.82 8.69
CA VAL A 79 -1.81 -6.92 7.83
C VAL A 79 -0.65 -7.91 7.65
N ARG A 80 0.56 -7.39 7.45
CA ARG A 80 1.80 -8.17 7.40
C ARG A 80 2.04 -8.98 8.66
N LEU A 81 1.84 -8.39 9.84
CA LEU A 81 1.96 -9.09 11.11
C LEU A 81 0.95 -10.24 11.22
N ALA A 82 -0.28 -10.03 10.74
CA ALA A 82 -1.34 -11.02 10.78
C ALA A 82 -1.11 -12.20 9.82
N LEU A 83 -0.71 -11.90 8.57
CA LEU A 83 -0.62 -12.89 7.49
C LEU A 83 0.78 -13.49 7.34
N GLY A 84 1.82 -12.78 7.79
CA GLY A 84 3.22 -13.19 7.65
C GLY A 84 3.83 -12.95 6.27
N SER A 85 3.15 -12.16 5.44
CA SER A 85 3.50 -11.99 4.03
C SER A 85 4.57 -10.92 3.79
N LYS A 86 5.08 -10.85 2.56
CA LYS A 86 6.09 -9.85 2.16
C LYS A 86 5.42 -8.56 1.71
N LEU A 87 5.88 -7.44 2.26
CA LEU A 87 5.51 -6.10 1.83
C LEU A 87 6.51 -5.61 0.78
N ARG A 88 6.00 -5.12 -0.35
CA ARG A 88 6.75 -4.49 -1.43
C ARG A 88 6.32 -3.03 -1.50
N GLU A 89 7.21 -2.11 -1.16
CA GLU A 89 6.90 -0.68 -1.08
C GLU A 89 7.26 0.05 -2.38
N GLY A 90 6.48 1.06 -2.75
CA GLY A 90 6.80 1.97 -3.85
C GLY A 90 6.87 1.30 -5.23
N VAL A 91 6.05 0.27 -5.46
CA VAL A 91 6.05 -0.50 -6.70
C VAL A 91 5.00 0.01 -7.70
N SER A 92 5.25 -0.16 -9.00
CA SER A 92 4.33 0.26 -10.06
C SER A 92 4.38 -0.65 -11.28
N GLY A 93 3.25 -0.81 -11.97
CA GLY A 93 3.11 -1.50 -13.25
C GLY A 93 3.79 -0.76 -14.41
N ALA A 94 4.26 0.46 -14.17
CA ALA A 94 5.20 1.16 -15.04
C ALA A 94 6.25 1.92 -14.22
N THR A 95 7.52 1.72 -14.54
CA THR A 95 8.66 2.46 -13.98
C THR A 95 8.93 3.77 -14.69
N TYR A 96 8.08 4.13 -15.65
CA TYR A 96 8.26 5.30 -16.50
C TYR A 96 6.93 6.03 -16.68
N LYS A 97 7.03 7.34 -16.89
CA LYS A 97 5.95 8.15 -17.44
C LYS A 97 6.27 8.45 -18.92
N MET A 98 5.25 8.49 -19.76
CA MET A 98 5.42 8.96 -21.14
C MET A 98 5.32 10.48 -21.16
N VAL A 99 6.35 11.14 -21.68
CA VAL A 99 6.38 12.59 -21.88
C VAL A 99 6.21 12.85 -23.36
N THR A 100 5.36 13.82 -23.70
CA THR A 100 5.22 14.32 -25.06
C THR A 100 5.81 15.71 -25.15
N GLU A 101 6.72 15.90 -26.10
CA GLU A 101 7.43 17.16 -26.30
C GLU A 101 7.50 17.49 -27.79
N THR A 102 7.27 18.75 -28.14
CA THR A 102 7.37 19.21 -29.54
C THR A 102 8.68 19.97 -29.72
N VAL A 103 9.48 19.56 -30.70
CA VAL A 103 10.81 20.11 -30.97
C VAL A 103 10.89 20.56 -32.42
N GLN A 104 11.42 21.77 -32.65
CA GLN A 104 11.78 22.23 -33.99
C GLN A 104 13.19 21.75 -34.31
N VAL A 105 13.36 21.05 -35.43
CA VAL A 105 14.67 20.58 -35.87
C VAL A 105 15.47 21.77 -36.42
N PRO A 106 16.74 21.98 -36.00
CA PRO A 106 17.58 23.02 -36.55
C PRO A 106 17.67 22.97 -38.08
N SER A 107 17.73 24.13 -38.74
CA SER A 107 17.87 24.23 -40.19
C SER A 107 19.29 23.99 -40.70
N SER A 108 20.26 23.85 -39.79
CA SER A 108 21.67 23.64 -40.09
C SER A 108 22.31 22.74 -39.03
N ALA A 109 23.35 22.01 -39.43
CA ALA A 109 24.10 21.13 -38.52
C ALA A 109 24.69 21.91 -37.32
N PRO A 110 24.78 21.29 -36.13
CA PRO A 110 24.35 19.93 -35.80
C PRO A 110 22.82 19.83 -35.64
N TYR A 111 22.19 18.85 -36.28
CA TYR A 111 20.74 18.56 -36.18
C TYR A 111 20.42 17.92 -34.82
N GLN A 112 20.64 18.67 -33.75
CA GLN A 112 20.48 18.22 -32.38
C GLN A 112 19.49 19.09 -31.62
N GLY A 113 18.74 18.46 -30.72
CA GLY A 113 17.86 19.10 -29.77
C GLY A 113 18.14 18.64 -28.35
N THR A 114 17.50 19.29 -27.38
CA THR A 114 17.57 18.91 -25.97
C THR A 114 16.16 18.64 -25.45
N LEU A 115 15.98 17.51 -24.78
CA LEU A 115 14.74 17.16 -24.07
C LEU A 115 14.68 17.87 -22.72
N SER A 116 13.47 18.19 -22.29
CA SER A 116 13.20 18.67 -20.94
C SER A 116 13.64 17.68 -19.86
N GLU A 117 13.38 16.39 -20.08
CA GLU A 117 13.67 15.29 -19.16
C GLU A 117 14.55 14.20 -19.80
N SER A 118 15.26 13.41 -18.99
CA SER A 118 16.12 12.35 -19.50
C SER A 118 15.30 11.15 -19.97
N SER A 119 15.39 10.79 -21.25
CA SER A 119 14.74 9.62 -21.80
C SER A 119 15.41 8.32 -21.33
N VAL A 120 14.63 7.28 -21.09
CA VAL A 120 15.12 5.90 -20.94
C VAL A 120 14.92 5.08 -22.21
N SER A 121 15.69 4.00 -22.35
CA SER A 121 15.73 3.18 -23.57
C SER A 121 14.56 2.19 -23.72
N SER A 122 13.80 1.96 -22.64
CA SER A 122 12.66 1.06 -22.65
C SER A 122 11.50 1.67 -21.87
N PRO A 123 10.28 1.75 -22.45
CA PRO A 123 9.93 1.39 -23.83
C PRO A 123 10.64 2.25 -24.89
N ALA A 124 10.60 1.85 -26.17
CA ALA A 124 11.17 2.65 -27.24
C ALA A 124 10.40 3.97 -27.40
N HIS A 125 11.10 5.05 -27.79
CA HIS A 125 10.46 6.31 -28.13
C HIS A 125 9.66 6.21 -29.43
N LYS A 126 8.79 7.20 -29.63
CA LYS A 126 8.06 7.43 -30.87
C LYS A 126 8.24 8.88 -31.30
N ALA A 127 8.37 9.10 -32.61
CA ALA A 127 8.47 10.43 -33.19
C ALA A 127 7.44 10.59 -34.32
N TYR A 128 6.77 11.73 -34.36
CA TYR A 128 5.76 12.06 -35.37
C TYR A 128 6.01 13.43 -35.99
N GLU A 129 5.67 13.60 -37.26
CA GLU A 129 5.71 14.91 -37.91
C GLU A 129 4.51 15.78 -37.47
N SER A 130 4.79 17.00 -36.99
CA SER A 130 3.84 18.06 -36.59
C SER A 130 2.87 17.75 -35.44
N THR A 131 2.23 16.58 -35.38
CA THR A 131 1.22 16.20 -34.40
C THR A 131 1.35 14.74 -33.98
N ILE A 132 0.88 14.39 -32.78
CA ILE A 132 0.80 12.99 -32.32
C ILE A 132 -0.04 12.17 -33.33
N ASN A 133 0.44 10.98 -33.71
CA ASN A 133 -0.13 10.14 -34.78
C ASN A 133 -0.02 10.72 -36.21
N GLY A 134 0.84 11.72 -36.44
CA GLY A 134 1.26 12.12 -37.78
C GLY A 134 2.13 11.08 -38.48
N THR A 135 2.86 11.47 -39.53
CA THR A 135 3.86 10.60 -40.19
C THR A 135 4.85 10.06 -39.16
N ASP A 136 5.05 8.74 -39.08
CA ASP A 136 6.02 8.11 -38.16
C ASP A 136 7.45 8.43 -38.64
N LEU A 137 8.20 9.16 -37.81
CA LEU A 137 9.59 9.56 -38.03
C LEU A 137 10.53 8.88 -37.02
N THR A 138 10.07 7.85 -36.31
CA THR A 138 10.80 7.24 -35.18
C THR A 138 12.19 6.76 -35.59
N SER A 139 12.35 6.22 -36.80
CA SER A 139 13.65 5.76 -37.33
C SER A 139 14.65 6.88 -37.58
N ASN A 140 14.19 8.11 -37.75
CA ASN A 140 15.00 9.29 -38.09
C ASN A 140 15.38 10.11 -36.85
N VAL A 141 15.02 9.64 -35.65
CA VAL A 141 15.33 10.30 -34.39
C VAL A 141 15.99 9.31 -33.43
N THR A 142 17.12 9.70 -32.87
CA THR A 142 17.82 8.94 -31.83
C THR A 142 17.82 9.75 -30.53
N LEU A 143 17.45 9.11 -29.42
CA LEU A 143 17.47 9.71 -28.08
C LEU A 143 18.59 9.11 -27.24
N ALA A 144 19.36 9.96 -26.56
CA ALA A 144 20.39 9.54 -25.61
C ALA A 144 20.37 10.47 -24.38
N GLY A 145 19.74 10.02 -23.30
CA GLY A 145 19.56 10.84 -22.11
C GLY A 145 18.69 12.07 -22.42
N LYS A 146 19.27 13.27 -22.35
CA LYS A 146 18.57 14.51 -22.76
C LYS A 146 18.84 14.93 -24.20
N THR A 147 19.76 14.26 -24.90
CA THR A 147 20.15 14.66 -26.25
C THR A 147 19.27 13.99 -27.28
N ILE A 148 18.79 14.79 -28.23
CA ILE A 148 18.05 14.35 -29.41
C ILE A 148 18.95 14.53 -30.61
N THR A 149 19.11 13.49 -31.43
CA THR A 149 19.79 13.58 -32.73
C THR A 149 18.78 13.30 -33.82
N PHE A 150 18.64 14.24 -34.75
CA PHE A 150 17.77 14.13 -35.92
C PHE A 150 18.58 13.81 -37.17
N ASP A 151 17.96 13.06 -38.08
CA ASP A 151 18.45 12.89 -39.45
C ASP A 151 18.36 14.21 -40.25
N ASP A 152 19.25 14.39 -41.22
CA ASP A 152 19.33 15.62 -42.01
C ASP A 152 18.08 15.87 -42.88
N SER A 153 17.35 14.80 -43.23
CA SER A 153 16.06 14.87 -43.93
C SER A 153 14.96 15.60 -43.14
N LEU A 154 15.17 15.82 -41.83
CA LEU A 154 14.23 16.51 -40.96
C LEU A 154 14.56 17.98 -40.72
N ALA A 155 15.59 18.53 -41.36
CA ALA A 155 16.02 19.92 -41.17
C ALA A 155 14.86 20.92 -41.34
N GLY A 156 14.65 21.78 -40.33
CA GLY A 156 13.60 22.79 -40.33
C GLY A 156 12.16 22.27 -40.13
N LYS A 157 11.96 20.97 -39.90
CA LYS A 157 10.64 20.39 -39.60
C LYS A 157 10.30 20.45 -38.12
N THR A 158 9.00 20.38 -37.82
CA THR A 158 8.48 20.21 -36.46
C THR A 158 8.26 18.73 -36.16
N VAL A 159 8.88 18.23 -35.10
CA VAL A 159 8.77 16.82 -34.67
C VAL A 159 8.17 16.77 -33.27
N VAL A 160 7.12 15.95 -33.10
CA VAL A 160 6.53 15.62 -31.81
C VAL A 160 7.10 14.29 -31.33
N LEU A 161 7.76 14.32 -30.18
CA LEU A 161 8.41 13.18 -29.56
C LEU A 161 7.59 12.68 -28.39
N VAL A 162 7.39 11.37 -28.32
CA VAL A 162 6.83 10.66 -27.17
C VAL A 162 7.92 9.73 -26.65
N TYR A 163 8.43 10.01 -25.45
CA TYR A 163 9.55 9.25 -24.87
C TYR A 163 9.30 8.92 -23.40
N PRO A 164 9.78 7.77 -22.91
CA PRO A 164 9.63 7.43 -21.51
C PRO A 164 10.69 8.12 -20.65
N VAL A 165 10.27 8.56 -19.47
CA VAL A 165 11.15 9.09 -18.43
C VAL A 165 11.02 8.21 -17.20
N ALA A 166 12.15 7.75 -16.64
CA ALA A 166 12.14 6.93 -15.44
C ALA A 166 11.58 7.68 -14.22
N LEU A 167 10.73 7.00 -13.47
CA LEU A 167 10.30 7.42 -12.15
C LEU A 167 11.40 7.06 -11.15
N SER A 168 11.91 8.05 -10.43
CA SER A 168 12.97 7.84 -9.44
C SER A 168 12.41 7.13 -8.21
N GLY A 169 13.07 6.05 -7.78
CA GLY A 169 12.67 5.30 -6.57
C GLY A 169 11.50 4.34 -6.75
N VAL A 170 11.07 4.07 -7.99
CA VAL A 170 9.95 3.16 -8.30
C VAL A 170 10.48 1.91 -9.00
N SER A 171 10.16 0.73 -8.48
CA SER A 171 10.48 -0.56 -9.12
C SER A 171 9.29 -1.12 -9.90
N TYR A 172 9.59 -1.83 -10.99
CA TYR A 172 8.57 -2.47 -11.82
C TYR A 172 7.96 -3.65 -11.07
N ASP A 173 6.64 -3.74 -11.13
CA ASP A 173 5.89 -4.81 -10.51
C ASP A 173 4.59 -5.08 -11.26
N GLU A 174 4.29 -6.34 -11.53
CA GLU A 174 3.07 -6.72 -12.25
C GLU A 174 1.79 -6.38 -11.46
N ASP A 175 1.89 -6.30 -10.13
CA ASP A 175 0.76 -5.96 -9.25
C ASP A 175 0.70 -4.46 -8.91
N GLY A 176 1.59 -3.64 -9.49
CA GLY A 176 1.66 -2.20 -9.28
C GLY A 176 0.56 -1.41 -10.01
N PHE A 177 -0.69 -1.85 -9.91
CA PHE A 177 -1.84 -1.20 -10.55
C PHE A 177 -3.00 -1.01 -9.58
N VAL A 178 -3.84 -0.04 -9.89
CA VAL A 178 -5.11 0.19 -9.19
C VAL A 178 -6.27 0.04 -10.17
N TRP A 179 -7.36 -0.56 -9.69
CA TRP A 179 -8.62 -0.56 -10.42
C TRP A 179 -9.34 0.77 -10.25
N VAL A 180 -9.60 1.44 -11.36
CA VAL A 180 -10.61 2.50 -11.44
C VAL A 180 -11.97 1.82 -11.59
N LEU A 181 -12.88 2.10 -10.67
CA LEU A 181 -14.21 1.51 -10.63
C LEU A 181 -15.26 2.60 -10.88
N GLU A 182 -16.24 2.25 -11.70
CA GLU A 182 -17.44 3.04 -11.97
C GLU A 182 -17.15 4.49 -12.40
N GLU A 183 -16.12 4.69 -13.24
CA GLU A 183 -15.87 6.01 -13.82
C GLU A 183 -17.05 6.40 -14.71
N LYS A 184 -17.79 7.42 -14.29
CA LYS A 184 -18.96 7.91 -15.02
C LYS A 184 -18.51 8.79 -16.18
N ASN A 185 -18.93 8.42 -17.38
CA ASN A 185 -18.73 9.23 -18.58
C ASN A 185 -20.03 9.34 -19.38
N THR A 186 -20.18 10.44 -20.13
CA THR A 186 -21.28 10.61 -21.10
C THR A 186 -20.68 10.57 -22.49
N VAL A 187 -21.21 9.71 -23.36
CA VAL A 187 -20.71 9.56 -24.74
C VAL A 187 -21.04 10.80 -25.55
N LYS A 188 -20.02 11.50 -26.07
CA LYS A 188 -20.17 12.72 -26.86
C LYS A 188 -19.77 12.48 -28.30
N GLU A 189 -20.34 13.28 -29.20
CA GLU A 189 -19.97 13.29 -30.61
C GLU A 189 -18.83 14.28 -30.84
N THR A 190 -17.67 13.78 -31.27
CA THR A 190 -16.47 14.54 -31.59
C THR A 190 -16.08 14.23 -33.04
N ALA A 191 -16.13 15.23 -33.92
CA ALA A 191 -15.77 15.10 -35.34
C ALA A 191 -16.45 13.92 -36.08
N GLY A 192 -17.72 13.65 -35.78
CA GLY A 192 -18.51 12.56 -36.37
C GLY A 192 -18.25 11.17 -35.78
N LYS A 193 -17.47 11.07 -34.70
CA LYS A 193 -17.26 9.85 -33.90
C LYS A 193 -17.87 9.99 -32.52
N PHE A 194 -18.33 8.88 -31.94
CA PHE A 194 -18.92 8.84 -30.60
C PHE A 194 -17.87 8.34 -29.62
N GLU A 195 -17.22 9.25 -28.91
CA GLU A 195 -16.00 8.96 -28.15
C GLU A 195 -16.08 9.42 -26.70
N VAL A 196 -15.30 8.74 -25.86
CA VAL A 196 -15.09 9.07 -24.44
C VAL A 196 -13.61 8.91 -24.13
N ASP A 197 -13.01 9.94 -23.55
CA ASP A 197 -11.65 9.89 -23.03
C ASP A 197 -11.68 9.49 -21.56
N LEU A 198 -10.87 8.49 -21.21
CA LEU A 198 -10.70 8.06 -19.83
C LEU A 198 -9.87 9.08 -19.07
N VAL A 199 -10.28 9.39 -17.83
CA VAL A 199 -9.59 10.36 -16.97
C VAL A 199 -8.12 9.98 -16.78
N PHE A 200 -7.84 8.68 -16.63
CA PHE A 200 -6.48 8.15 -16.50
C PHE A 200 -5.99 7.41 -17.76
N GLY A 201 -6.47 7.80 -18.94
CA GLY A 201 -6.12 7.17 -20.21
C GLY A 201 -4.61 7.19 -20.53
N ALA A 202 -3.87 8.17 -20.02
CA ALA A 202 -2.41 8.28 -20.18
C ALA A 202 -1.60 7.33 -19.27
N ALA A 203 -2.23 6.79 -18.23
CA ALA A 203 -1.59 5.92 -17.22
C ALA A 203 -2.18 4.51 -17.22
N LEU A 204 -2.69 4.04 -18.36
CA LEU A 204 -3.25 2.69 -18.47
C LEU A 204 -2.19 1.61 -18.23
N HIS A 205 -2.59 0.54 -17.53
CA HIS A 205 -1.76 -0.64 -17.36
C HIS A 205 -1.53 -1.34 -18.72
N LYS A 206 -0.42 -2.08 -18.86
CA LYS A 206 -0.06 -2.82 -20.10
C LYS A 206 -1.19 -3.73 -20.59
N ASP A 207 -1.89 -4.36 -19.65
CA ASP A 207 -3.19 -4.99 -19.86
C ASP A 207 -4.24 -4.27 -19.01
N PRO A 208 -4.96 -3.28 -19.56
CA PRO A 208 -5.84 -2.40 -18.78
C PRO A 208 -7.19 -3.04 -18.46
N GLN A 209 -7.52 -4.22 -19.03
CA GLN A 209 -8.75 -4.97 -18.77
C GLN A 209 -10.02 -4.09 -18.68
N ILE A 210 -10.22 -3.25 -19.70
CA ILE A 210 -11.32 -2.29 -19.73
C ILE A 210 -12.66 -3.03 -19.87
N SER A 211 -13.63 -2.62 -19.05
CA SER A 211 -15.02 -3.05 -19.13
C SER A 211 -15.94 -1.82 -19.14
N VAL A 212 -16.95 -1.83 -20.00
CA VAL A 212 -17.89 -0.71 -20.16
C VAL A 212 -19.32 -1.22 -20.01
N ARG A 213 -20.12 -0.52 -19.21
CA ARG A 213 -21.55 -0.80 -19.04
C ARG A 213 -22.38 0.46 -19.15
N THR A 214 -23.62 0.35 -19.63
CA THR A 214 -24.55 1.47 -19.67
C THR A 214 -25.13 1.75 -18.28
N LEU A 215 -25.30 3.03 -17.92
CA LEU A 215 -25.97 3.42 -16.68
C LEU A 215 -27.43 2.95 -16.69
N LYS A 216 -28.14 3.24 -17.79
CA LYS A 216 -29.51 2.79 -18.00
C LYS A 216 -29.50 1.32 -18.42
N GLY A 217 -30.05 0.46 -17.55
CA GLY A 217 -30.19 -0.97 -17.83
C GLY A 217 -28.97 -1.84 -17.50
N ASN A 218 -27.87 -1.28 -16.97
CA ASN A 218 -26.69 -2.02 -16.50
C ASN A 218 -26.15 -3.03 -17.53
N LYS A 219 -26.22 -2.69 -18.83
CA LYS A 219 -25.86 -3.61 -19.91
C LYS A 219 -24.37 -3.56 -20.17
N LEU A 220 -23.69 -4.71 -20.08
CA LEU A 220 -22.28 -4.84 -20.44
C LEU A 220 -22.10 -4.77 -21.97
N LEU A 221 -21.24 -3.87 -22.43
CA LEU A 221 -20.88 -3.73 -23.84
C LEU A 221 -19.73 -4.69 -24.18
N LYS A 222 -19.67 -5.13 -25.45
CA LYS A 222 -18.63 -6.05 -25.92
C LYS A 222 -17.46 -5.30 -26.56
N LYS A 223 -16.25 -5.57 -26.08
CA LYS A 223 -15.02 -5.07 -26.73
C LYS A 223 -14.87 -5.67 -28.13
N THR A 224 -14.57 -4.84 -29.12
CA THR A 224 -14.29 -5.23 -30.50
C THR A 224 -12.99 -4.60 -30.98
N THR A 225 -12.34 -5.22 -31.96
CA THR A 225 -11.17 -4.68 -32.66
C THR A 225 -11.53 -3.95 -33.95
N SER A 226 -12.81 -3.96 -34.33
CA SER A 226 -13.29 -3.22 -35.50
C SER A 226 -13.21 -1.72 -35.27
N ALA A 227 -12.72 -0.98 -36.26
CA ALA A 227 -12.66 0.48 -36.24
C ALA A 227 -14.05 1.15 -36.16
N THR A 228 -15.12 0.43 -36.51
CA THR A 228 -16.51 0.90 -36.45
C THR A 228 -17.33 -0.05 -35.56
N PRO A 229 -17.51 0.27 -34.27
CA PRO A 229 -18.27 -0.56 -33.35
C PRO A 229 -19.75 -0.66 -33.75
N LYS A 230 -20.36 -1.83 -33.53
CA LYS A 230 -21.83 -2.02 -33.63
C LYS A 230 -22.55 -1.49 -32.38
N GLU A 231 -23.88 -1.39 -32.43
CA GLU A 231 -24.76 -0.82 -31.38
C GLU A 231 -24.51 -1.26 -29.92
N ASN A 232 -23.89 -2.42 -29.68
CA ASN A 232 -23.55 -2.91 -28.34
C ASN A 232 -22.06 -3.23 -28.16
N GLN A 233 -21.23 -2.59 -28.97
CA GLN A 233 -19.80 -2.80 -28.99
C GLN A 233 -19.07 -1.49 -28.75
N TYR A 234 -17.84 -1.61 -28.28
CA TYR A 234 -16.90 -0.50 -28.17
C TYR A 234 -15.52 -0.95 -28.61
N THR A 235 -14.74 -0.01 -29.09
CA THR A 235 -13.31 -0.21 -29.35
C THR A 235 -12.50 0.68 -28.43
N VAL A 236 -11.28 0.26 -28.12
CA VAL A 236 -10.35 0.99 -27.26
C VAL A 236 -9.15 1.36 -28.11
N ASN A 237 -8.81 2.64 -28.14
CA ASN A 237 -7.58 3.11 -28.74
C ASN A 237 -6.80 3.96 -27.71
N GLY A 238 -5.88 3.31 -27.00
CA GLY A 238 -5.21 3.93 -25.86
C GLY A 238 -6.21 4.37 -24.78
N GLY A 239 -6.18 5.66 -24.43
CA GLY A 239 -7.06 6.28 -23.45
C GLY A 239 -8.47 6.60 -23.93
N THR A 240 -8.76 6.42 -25.22
CA THR A 240 -10.04 6.82 -25.82
C THR A 240 -10.88 5.59 -26.18
N LEU A 241 -12.15 5.63 -25.80
CA LEU A 241 -13.16 4.63 -26.14
C LEU A 241 -14.03 5.17 -27.27
N SER A 242 -14.22 4.39 -28.34
CA SER A 242 -15.15 4.73 -29.42
C SER A 242 -16.36 3.80 -29.41
N PHE A 243 -17.52 4.36 -29.72
CA PHE A 243 -18.85 3.73 -29.65
C PHE A 243 -19.63 3.88 -30.97
N HIS A 244 -20.74 3.16 -31.05
CA HIS A 244 -21.73 3.34 -32.11
C HIS A 244 -22.64 4.56 -31.85
N SER A 245 -23.23 5.12 -32.91
CA SER A 245 -24.12 6.30 -32.85
C SER A 245 -25.35 6.14 -31.97
N SER A 246 -25.81 4.90 -31.77
CA SER A 246 -26.92 4.56 -30.86
C SER A 246 -26.62 4.88 -29.39
N LEU A 247 -25.36 5.06 -29.02
CA LEU A 247 -24.94 5.39 -27.66
C LEU A 247 -24.69 6.90 -27.47
N LYS A 248 -25.05 7.76 -28.43
CA LYS A 248 -24.95 9.21 -28.28
C LYS A 248 -25.73 9.70 -27.05
N ASP A 249 -25.10 10.56 -26.25
CA ASP A 249 -25.67 11.17 -25.03
C ASP A 249 -26.09 10.13 -23.96
N VAL A 250 -25.56 8.90 -24.04
CA VAL A 250 -25.79 7.86 -23.03
C VAL A 250 -24.70 7.91 -21.96
N ASP A 251 -25.13 7.89 -20.70
CA ASP A 251 -24.24 7.72 -19.55
C ASP A 251 -23.74 6.27 -19.46
N ILE A 252 -22.43 6.11 -19.32
CA ILE A 252 -21.74 4.83 -19.17
C ILE A 252 -20.87 4.83 -17.91
N TYR A 253 -20.63 3.63 -17.40
CA TYR A 253 -19.60 3.36 -16.41
C TYR A 253 -18.47 2.56 -17.03
N VAL A 254 -17.24 2.95 -16.74
CA VAL A 254 -16.04 2.25 -17.18
C VAL A 254 -15.26 1.76 -15.96
N ASN A 255 -14.78 0.51 -16.01
CA ASN A 255 -13.81 -0.01 -15.06
C ASN A 255 -12.55 -0.44 -15.80
N TYR A 256 -11.38 -0.12 -15.27
CA TYR A 256 -10.10 -0.44 -15.90
C TYR A 256 -8.93 -0.38 -14.91
N LYS A 257 -7.80 -0.97 -15.28
CA LYS A 257 -6.54 -0.91 -14.53
C LYS A 257 -5.69 0.28 -14.97
N ARG A 258 -5.20 1.05 -14.01
CA ARG A 258 -4.21 2.11 -14.21
C ARG A 258 -2.93 1.82 -13.42
N ASN A 259 -1.79 2.22 -13.97
CA ASN A 259 -0.53 2.24 -13.24
C ASN A 259 -0.58 3.34 -12.19
N GLU A 260 -0.13 3.03 -10.98
CA GLU A 260 -0.01 3.94 -9.85
C GLU A 260 1.13 3.41 -8.98
N VAL A 261 1.80 4.30 -8.24
CA VAL A 261 2.78 3.85 -7.25
C VAL A 261 2.03 3.37 -6.01
N VAL A 262 2.19 2.10 -5.67
CA VAL A 262 1.46 1.42 -4.60
C VAL A 262 2.40 0.61 -3.71
N ASP A 263 1.94 0.38 -2.48
CA ASP A 263 2.54 -0.61 -1.58
C ASP A 263 1.70 -1.89 -1.64
N VAL A 264 2.34 -3.01 -1.96
CA VAL A 264 1.66 -4.29 -2.20
C VAL A 264 2.07 -5.29 -1.13
N LEU A 265 1.08 -5.84 -0.44
CA LEU A 265 1.25 -6.99 0.42
C LEU A 265 0.73 -8.23 -0.31
N ASP A 266 1.61 -9.22 -0.53
CA ASP A 266 1.19 -10.48 -1.11
C ASP A 266 0.33 -11.26 -0.13
N ILE A 267 -0.65 -12.02 -0.61
CA ILE A 267 -1.40 -12.96 0.23
C ILE A 267 -1.27 -14.33 -0.42
N SER A 268 -0.33 -15.13 0.07
CA SER A 268 -0.04 -16.45 -0.49
C SER A 268 -0.73 -17.56 0.29
N THR A 269 -1.07 -18.64 -0.40
CA THR A 269 -1.60 -19.87 0.22
C THR A 269 -0.57 -20.59 1.09
N LYS A 270 0.71 -20.22 0.98
CA LYS A 270 1.81 -20.79 1.77
C LYS A 270 2.23 -19.90 2.93
N ASP A 271 1.63 -18.72 3.06
CA ASP A 271 1.99 -17.80 4.14
C ASP A 271 1.52 -18.39 5.47
N MET A 272 2.42 -18.33 6.45
CA MET A 272 2.19 -18.86 7.79
C MET A 272 2.28 -17.69 8.76
N PRO A 273 1.39 -17.63 9.78
CA PRO A 273 1.45 -16.57 10.78
C PRO A 273 2.82 -16.50 11.44
N LEU A 274 3.44 -15.31 11.41
CA LEU A 274 4.75 -15.10 12.01
C LEU A 274 4.67 -15.26 13.52
N THR A 275 5.70 -15.85 14.08
CA THR A 275 6.00 -15.75 15.51
C THR A 275 6.84 -14.50 15.73
N VAL A 276 6.42 -13.62 16.64
CA VAL A 276 7.05 -12.33 16.89
C VAL A 276 7.41 -12.11 18.35
N HIS A 277 8.48 -11.38 18.58
CA HIS A 277 8.85 -10.78 19.85
C HIS A 277 8.09 -9.47 20.03
N VAL A 278 7.30 -9.33 21.09
CA VAL A 278 6.45 -8.15 21.28
C VAL A 278 7.02 -7.26 22.37
N ILE A 279 7.16 -5.97 22.06
CA ILE A 279 7.48 -4.92 23.02
C ILE A 279 6.39 -3.86 22.95
N HIS A 280 5.73 -3.64 24.07
CA HIS A 280 4.82 -2.52 24.29
C HIS A 280 5.48 -1.53 25.23
N ASP A 281 5.42 -0.25 24.90
CA ASP A 281 5.84 0.84 25.76
C ASP A 281 4.73 1.88 25.92
N GLY A 282 4.37 2.16 27.16
CA GLY A 282 3.39 3.17 27.53
C GLY A 282 3.99 4.17 28.50
N GLN A 283 3.85 5.45 28.22
CA GLN A 283 4.33 6.56 29.06
C GLN A 283 3.17 7.45 29.47
N PHE A 284 3.11 7.79 30.77
CA PHE A 284 1.97 8.49 31.35
C PHE A 284 2.42 9.58 32.29
N GLU A 285 1.83 10.76 32.10
CA GLU A 285 1.93 11.87 33.04
C GLU A 285 1.10 11.56 34.30
N GLN A 286 1.77 11.58 35.44
CA GLN A 286 1.17 11.42 36.76
C GLN A 286 0.58 12.76 37.24
N LYS A 287 -0.22 12.71 38.31
CA LYS A 287 -0.83 13.93 38.89
C LYS A 287 0.20 14.96 39.39
N ASP A 288 1.43 14.53 39.63
CA ASP A 288 2.55 15.37 40.09
C ASP A 288 3.40 15.93 38.92
N GLY A 289 2.99 15.72 37.66
CA GLY A 289 3.71 16.14 36.47
C GLY A 289 4.90 15.25 36.10
N SER A 290 5.21 14.20 36.88
CA SER A 290 6.24 13.22 36.52
C SER A 290 5.75 12.31 35.40
N ILE A 291 6.63 11.95 34.45
CA ILE A 291 6.32 10.96 33.42
C ILE A 291 6.81 9.60 33.91
N GLN A 292 5.89 8.67 34.09
CA GLN A 292 6.21 7.29 34.43
C GLN A 292 5.75 6.37 33.31
N GLY A 293 6.57 5.37 32.98
CA GLY A 293 6.28 4.40 31.95
C GLY A 293 6.20 2.97 32.49
N TYR A 294 5.48 2.13 31.76
CA TYR A 294 5.65 0.68 31.85
C TYR A 294 5.91 0.10 30.47
N GLN A 295 6.79 -0.88 30.44
CA GLN A 295 7.13 -1.64 29.24
C GLN A 295 6.76 -3.10 29.47
N THR A 296 5.99 -3.66 28.55
CA THR A 296 5.69 -5.09 28.51
C THR A 296 6.49 -5.71 27.38
N GLU A 297 7.31 -6.71 27.68
CA GLU A 297 8.12 -7.46 26.72
C GLU A 297 7.70 -8.93 26.78
N LEU A 298 7.34 -9.52 25.64
CA LEU A 298 6.94 -10.92 25.55
C LEU A 298 7.77 -11.62 24.50
N TYR A 299 8.43 -12.70 24.92
CA TYR A 299 9.55 -13.27 24.19
C TYR A 299 9.15 -13.96 22.88
N LEU A 300 7.98 -14.60 22.86
CA LEU A 300 7.48 -15.27 21.66
C LEU A 300 5.95 -15.25 21.65
N CYS A 301 5.38 -14.60 20.64
CA CYS A 301 3.95 -14.47 20.43
C CYS A 301 3.58 -14.97 19.03
N ARG A 302 2.39 -15.58 18.87
CA ARG A 302 1.83 -16.00 17.58
C ARG A 302 0.44 -15.40 17.41
N VAL A 303 0.05 -15.07 16.18
CA VAL A 303 -1.31 -14.60 15.88
C VAL A 303 -2.31 -15.71 16.19
N LYS A 304 -3.31 -15.41 17.04
CA LYS A 304 -4.29 -16.38 17.55
C LYS A 304 -5.60 -16.37 16.74
N SER A 305 -5.94 -15.25 16.12
CA SER A 305 -7.30 -15.02 15.62
C SER A 305 -7.39 -14.17 14.36
N ASN A 306 -8.62 -14.04 13.85
CA ASN A 306 -9.02 -13.38 12.62
C ASN A 306 -8.53 -11.93 12.56
N PHE A 307 -7.91 -11.54 11.45
CA PHE A 307 -7.65 -10.14 11.13
C PHE A 307 -8.86 -9.58 10.39
N THR A 308 -9.44 -8.50 10.89
CA THR A 308 -10.62 -7.86 10.29
C THR A 308 -10.28 -6.46 9.80
N VAL A 309 -10.61 -6.20 8.53
CA VAL A 309 -10.63 -4.85 7.96
C VAL A 309 -12.11 -4.46 7.82
N ASP A 310 -12.61 -3.66 8.77
CA ASP A 310 -13.96 -3.12 8.66
C ASP A 310 -13.91 -1.72 8.04
N ALA A 311 -14.45 -1.58 6.83
CA ALA A 311 -14.52 -0.34 6.10
C ALA A 311 -15.96 0.22 6.13
N GLN A 312 -16.46 0.52 7.33
CA GLN A 312 -17.78 1.13 7.50
C GLN A 312 -17.78 2.59 7.05
N ARG A 313 -18.80 3.00 6.29
CA ARG A 313 -18.97 4.40 5.88
C ARG A 313 -19.12 5.31 7.11
N GLN A 314 -18.37 6.42 7.14
CA GLN A 314 -18.45 7.51 8.14
C GLN A 314 -17.92 7.22 9.56
N GLN A 315 -17.32 6.05 9.81
CA GLN A 315 -16.58 5.79 11.05
C GLN A 315 -15.12 5.47 10.71
N ALA A 316 -14.19 5.83 11.61
CA ALA A 316 -12.80 5.44 11.44
C ALA A 316 -12.70 3.91 11.57
N SER A 317 -12.11 3.24 10.58
CA SER A 317 -11.85 1.81 10.63
C SER A 317 -10.97 1.48 11.82
N THR A 318 -11.44 0.56 12.66
CA THR A 318 -10.66 0.01 13.78
C THR A 318 -10.07 -1.33 13.34
N HIS A 319 -8.74 -1.43 13.30
CA HIS A 319 -8.05 -2.67 12.94
C HIS A 319 -7.49 -3.31 14.20
N SER A 320 -7.85 -4.56 14.47
CA SER A 320 -7.37 -5.29 15.65
C SER A 320 -6.58 -6.54 15.28
N VAL A 321 -5.48 -6.78 15.99
CA VAL A 321 -4.73 -8.03 15.94
C VAL A 321 -4.69 -8.65 17.33
N THR A 322 -4.92 -9.96 17.43
CA THR A 322 -4.80 -10.71 18.68
C THR A 322 -3.67 -11.73 18.60
N LEU A 323 -2.72 -11.59 19.52
CA LEU A 323 -1.52 -12.42 19.65
C LEU A 323 -1.62 -13.25 20.93
N THR A 324 -1.22 -14.52 20.87
CA THR A 324 -1.06 -15.39 22.04
C THR A 324 0.41 -15.62 22.32
N VAL A 325 0.81 -15.57 23.58
CA VAL A 325 2.16 -15.93 24.01
C VAL A 325 2.31 -17.44 23.97
N ILE A 326 3.40 -17.89 23.37
CA ILE A 326 3.82 -19.30 23.37
C ILE A 326 5.11 -19.44 24.17
N ASP A 327 5.40 -20.66 24.62
CA ASP A 327 6.63 -20.93 25.36
C ASP A 327 7.85 -20.68 24.47
N PRO A 328 8.76 -19.77 24.85
CA PRO A 328 9.96 -19.49 24.08
C PRO A 328 11.10 -20.51 24.30
N ASP A 329 10.88 -21.56 25.10
CA ASP A 329 11.87 -22.59 25.47
C ASP A 329 13.20 -22.00 25.97
N ARG A 330 13.08 -20.95 26.79
CA ARG A 330 14.24 -20.29 27.39
C ARG A 330 14.69 -21.04 28.63
N VAL A 331 16.00 -21.09 28.84
CA VAL A 331 16.62 -21.69 30.04
C VAL A 331 16.10 -21.08 31.36
N ASP A 332 15.59 -19.83 31.31
CA ASP A 332 15.01 -19.13 32.46
C ASP A 332 13.50 -19.38 32.68
N GLY A 333 12.83 -20.11 31.78
CA GLY A 333 11.40 -20.43 31.86
C GLY A 333 10.47 -19.21 31.77
N LYS A 334 10.99 -18.04 31.36
CA LYS A 334 10.20 -16.79 31.34
C LYS A 334 9.46 -16.65 30.02
N LEU A 335 8.17 -16.30 30.11
CA LEU A 335 7.33 -15.96 28.96
C LEU A 335 7.44 -14.48 28.56
N GLY A 336 7.90 -13.62 29.48
CA GLY A 336 8.08 -12.19 29.26
C GLY A 336 8.37 -11.42 30.54
N THR A 337 8.47 -10.10 30.43
CA THR A 337 8.69 -9.18 31.55
C THR A 337 7.78 -7.97 31.47
N ILE A 338 7.35 -7.47 32.63
CA ILE A 338 6.70 -6.17 32.75
C ILE A 338 7.62 -5.31 33.60
N LYS A 339 8.16 -4.25 32.98
CA LYS A 339 9.07 -3.29 33.58
C LYS A 339 8.31 -2.01 33.85
N ARG A 340 8.66 -1.33 34.94
CA ARG A 340 8.20 0.02 35.23
C ARG A 340 9.43 0.92 35.37
N TYR A 341 9.34 2.12 34.83
CA TYR A 341 10.41 3.10 34.89
C TYR A 341 9.87 4.52 35.02
N GLU A 342 10.72 5.44 35.47
CA GLU A 342 10.46 6.87 35.39
C GLU A 342 11.10 7.37 34.09
N ALA A 343 10.31 7.96 33.21
CA ALA A 343 10.81 8.45 31.93
C ALA A 343 11.52 9.78 32.17
N GLN A 344 12.82 9.84 31.85
CA GLN A 344 13.52 11.13 31.84
C GLN A 344 12.97 11.97 30.69
N SER A 345 12.43 13.16 30.99
CA SER A 345 12.12 14.14 29.95
C SER A 345 13.39 14.48 29.20
N ALA A 346 13.48 14.09 27.92
CA ALA A 346 14.62 14.41 27.04
C ALA A 346 14.84 15.92 26.82
N ASN A 347 14.04 16.79 27.45
CA ASN A 347 14.12 18.24 27.38
C ASN A 347 14.50 18.94 28.70
N ALA A 348 15.06 18.25 29.69
CA ALA A 348 15.53 18.89 30.92
C ALA A 348 16.79 19.79 30.74
N LYS A 349 17.27 20.03 29.51
CA LYS A 349 18.41 20.92 29.22
C LYS A 349 18.07 22.23 28.51
N ASN A 350 16.80 22.51 28.18
CA ASN A 350 16.41 23.77 27.52
C ASN A 350 15.20 24.45 28.21
N LEU A 351 15.22 24.51 29.54
CA LEU A 351 14.30 25.35 30.32
C LEU A 351 15.10 26.05 31.42
N CYS A 352 15.96 26.97 30.98
CA CYS A 352 16.30 28.29 31.55
C CYS A 352 17.30 28.95 30.60
#